data_AF-A0A8C1X0Z1-F1
#
_entry.id   AF-A0A8C1X0Z1-F1
#
_cell.length_a   1.000
_cell.length_b   1.000
_cell.length_c   1.000
_cell.angle_alpha   90.00
_cell.angle_beta   90.00
_cell.angle_gamma   90.00
#
_symmetry.space_group_name_H-M   'P 1'
#
loop_
_entity.id
_entity.type
_entity.pdbx_description
1 polymer ?
#
loop_
_entity_poly.entity_id
_entity_poly.type
_entity_poly.pdbx_seq_one_letter_code
_entity_poly.pdbx_strand_id
1 'polypeptide(L)'
;MTGFTAILFATAVTTLHITVVVGDDIINGKKASKNSLQYMVSVQNNKKHDCGGFLINPQYVLTAAHCASKEMTVVVGDHNISPRKNLKRFDVVRQFIPKTFKNFKMGNDIMLLKISRKAVLGGKVKTVKIPHQHYSVKNNTQCLVAGWGSTKQREKVNDLFALNVTTVDIHDCKEAWKKYKENITQLPPNIICAGGYKQNRGVCSGDSGGPLVCNSVAVGIVSFNIKGCKYPDVPNIYTDISKNARWIKAMMKKN
;
A
#
# COMPACT_ATOMS: atom_id res chain seq x y z
N MET A 1 -64.54 -28.34 32.53
CA MET A 1 -63.24 -27.67 32.71
C MET A 1 -62.17 -28.54 32.08
N THR A 2 -61.80 -28.27 30.82
CA THR A 2 -60.66 -28.92 30.15
C THR A 2 -60.03 -27.86 29.26
N GLY A 3 -58.89 -27.32 29.71
CA GLY A 3 -58.12 -26.32 28.97
C GLY A 3 -57.13 -27.00 28.03
N PHE A 4 -57.13 -26.62 26.76
CA PHE A 4 -56.10 -27.00 25.80
C PHE A 4 -54.99 -25.95 25.83
N THR A 5 -53.80 -26.33 26.31
CA THR A 5 -52.56 -25.56 26.16
C THR A 5 -51.96 -25.84 24.79
N ALA A 6 -51.96 -24.83 23.92
CA ALA A 6 -51.23 -24.89 22.65
C ALA A 6 -49.74 -24.60 22.89
N ILE A 7 -48.88 -25.58 22.62
CA ILE A 7 -47.42 -25.42 22.65
C ILE A 7 -46.98 -24.93 21.27
N LEU A 8 -46.54 -23.67 21.18
CA LEU A 8 -45.89 -23.12 19.99
C LEU A 8 -44.45 -23.65 19.92
N PHE A 9 -44.15 -24.51 18.94
CA PHE A 9 -42.78 -24.85 18.58
C PHE A 9 -42.19 -23.77 17.66
N ALA A 10 -41.33 -22.92 18.20
CA ALA A 10 -40.53 -22.00 17.40
C ALA A 10 -39.34 -22.76 16.81
N THR A 11 -39.42 -23.13 15.53
CA THR A 11 -38.28 -23.71 14.79
C THR A 11 -37.28 -22.60 14.46
N ALA A 12 -36.14 -22.56 15.14
CA ALA A 12 -35.04 -21.67 14.79
C ALA A 12 -34.39 -22.15 13.48
N VAL A 13 -34.68 -21.45 12.38
CA VAL A 13 -33.98 -21.65 11.10
C VAL A 13 -32.63 -20.95 11.18
N THR A 14 -31.59 -21.69 11.57
CA THR A 14 -30.22 -21.20 11.47
C THR A 14 -29.79 -21.23 10.00
N THR A 15 -29.87 -20.10 9.32
CA THR A 15 -29.29 -19.96 7.97
C THR A 15 -27.77 -20.02 8.07
N LEU A 16 -27.19 -21.16 7.68
CA LEU A 16 -25.76 -21.34 7.52
C LEU A 16 -25.28 -20.43 6.38
N HIS A 17 -24.71 -19.28 6.72
CA HIS A 17 -24.05 -18.42 5.74
C HIS A 17 -22.75 -19.11 5.31
N ILE A 18 -22.82 -19.90 4.25
CA ILE A 18 -21.62 -20.40 3.58
C ILE A 18 -21.01 -19.20 2.84
N THR A 19 -20.10 -18.49 3.51
CA THR A 19 -19.16 -17.62 2.80
C THR A 19 -18.19 -18.53 2.05
N VAL A 20 -18.45 -18.73 0.76
CA VAL A 20 -17.47 -19.31 -0.15
C VAL A 20 -16.28 -18.34 -0.21
N VAL A 21 -15.20 -18.66 0.51
CA VAL A 21 -13.94 -17.93 0.45
C VAL A 21 -12.91 -18.83 -0.21
N VAL A 22 -12.63 -18.58 -1.49
CA VAL A 22 -11.59 -19.29 -2.25
C VAL A 22 -10.59 -18.25 -2.83
N GLY A 23 -9.42 -18.16 -2.16
CA GLY A 23 -8.05 -17.64 -2.45
C GLY A 23 -7.73 -16.45 -3.39
N ASP A 24 -6.46 -16.07 -3.58
CA ASP A 24 -5.47 -15.38 -2.70
C ASP A 24 -4.39 -14.69 -3.62
N ASP A 25 -3.95 -13.41 -3.45
CA ASP A 25 -2.71 -12.70 -3.98
C ASP A 25 -2.61 -11.12 -3.82
N ILE A 26 -1.47 -10.37 -3.90
CA ILE A 26 -0.42 -10.03 -2.87
C ILE A 26 -0.13 -11.21 -1.98
N ILE A 27 1.08 -11.61 -1.58
CA ILE A 27 1.29 -12.89 -0.84
C ILE A 27 0.08 -13.23 0.09
N ASN A 28 -0.82 -14.13 -0.36
CA ASN A 28 -2.15 -14.40 0.22
C ASN A 28 -3.16 -13.21 0.38
N GLY A 29 -3.39 -12.40 -0.66
CA GLY A 29 -4.23 -11.19 -0.73
C GLY A 29 -5.44 -11.40 -1.63
N LYS A 30 -6.09 -10.41 -2.24
CA LYS A 30 -7.12 -10.66 -3.27
C LYS A 30 -7.02 -9.67 -4.41
N LYS A 31 -7.43 -10.08 -5.60
CA LYS A 31 -7.61 -9.14 -6.72
C LYS A 31 -8.56 -8.04 -6.26
N ALA A 32 -8.12 -6.79 -6.34
CA ALA A 32 -8.93 -5.68 -5.87
C ALA A 32 -10.20 -5.57 -6.72
N SER A 33 -11.34 -5.26 -6.11
CA SER A 33 -12.55 -4.98 -6.88
C SER A 33 -12.28 -3.83 -7.86
N LYS A 34 -12.83 -3.92 -9.07
CA LYS A 34 -12.70 -2.83 -10.06
C LYS A 34 -13.20 -1.53 -9.44
N ASN A 35 -12.43 -0.45 -9.62
CA ASN A 35 -12.74 0.90 -9.11
C ASN A 35 -12.86 1.03 -7.57
N SER A 36 -12.33 0.09 -6.76
CA SER A 36 -12.33 0.26 -5.30
C SER A 36 -11.17 1.12 -4.79
N LEU A 37 -10.02 1.08 -5.48
CA LEU A 37 -8.78 1.76 -5.08
C LEU A 37 -8.36 2.80 -6.12
N GLN A 38 -9.24 3.77 -6.35
CA GLN A 38 -9.16 4.77 -7.43
C GLN A 38 -8.00 5.78 -7.26
N TYR A 39 -7.31 5.75 -6.12
CA TYR A 39 -6.12 6.56 -5.84
C TYR A 39 -4.82 5.88 -6.25
N MET A 40 -4.85 4.60 -6.61
CA MET A 40 -3.64 3.85 -6.97
C MET A 40 -3.03 4.36 -8.26
N VAL A 41 -1.70 4.41 -8.26
CA VAL A 41 -0.89 4.86 -9.39
C VAL A 41 0.21 3.83 -9.63
N SER A 42 0.35 3.39 -10.87
CA SER A 42 1.52 2.62 -11.29
C SER A 42 2.62 3.61 -11.66
N VAL A 43 3.71 3.63 -10.91
CA VAL A 43 4.94 4.36 -11.22
C VAL A 43 5.79 3.50 -12.16
N GLN A 44 6.19 4.09 -13.29
CA GLN A 44 6.78 3.34 -14.39
C GLN A 44 8.12 3.91 -14.80
N ASN A 45 9.06 3.01 -15.07
CA ASN A 45 10.37 3.28 -15.65
C ASN A 45 10.38 2.75 -17.10
N ASN A 46 10.77 3.58 -18.07
CA ASN A 46 10.73 3.20 -19.50
C ASN A 46 9.37 2.60 -19.92
N LYS A 47 8.27 3.20 -19.42
CA LYS A 47 6.88 2.77 -19.63
C LYS A 47 6.51 1.36 -19.12
N LYS A 48 7.34 0.75 -18.27
CA LYS A 48 7.07 -0.52 -17.59
C LYS A 48 6.85 -0.28 -16.10
N HIS A 49 5.93 -1.02 -15.50
CA HIS A 49 5.71 -0.97 -14.05
C HIS A 49 7.00 -1.31 -13.29
N ASP A 50 7.31 -0.48 -12.30
CA ASP A 50 8.50 -0.60 -11.47
C ASP A 50 8.14 -0.47 -9.98
N CYS A 51 7.32 0.54 -9.66
CA CYS A 51 6.82 0.79 -8.31
C CYS A 51 5.33 1.14 -8.29
N GLY A 52 4.72 0.99 -7.13
CA GLY A 52 3.46 1.63 -6.78
C GLY A 52 3.61 3.11 -6.45
N GLY A 53 2.46 3.76 -6.33
CA GLY A 53 2.30 5.13 -5.89
C GLY A 53 0.83 5.42 -5.68
N PHE A 54 0.52 6.63 -5.21
CA PHE A 54 -0.86 7.04 -4.98
C PHE A 54 -1.06 8.54 -5.13
N LEU A 55 -2.21 8.90 -5.67
CA LEU A 55 -2.61 10.27 -5.96
C LEU A 55 -3.06 10.97 -4.66
N ILE A 56 -2.37 12.02 -4.25
CA ILE A 56 -2.73 12.81 -3.06
C ILE A 56 -3.48 14.09 -3.41
N ASN A 57 -3.33 14.56 -4.65
CA ASN A 57 -4.14 15.61 -5.27
C ASN A 57 -4.09 15.42 -6.81
N PRO A 58 -4.87 16.15 -7.62
CA PRO A 58 -4.92 15.94 -9.07
C PRO A 58 -3.58 15.94 -9.83
N GLN A 59 -2.51 16.57 -9.32
CA GLN A 59 -1.24 16.71 -10.02
C GLN A 59 -0.03 16.10 -9.28
N TYR A 60 -0.25 15.52 -8.10
CA TYR A 60 0.84 15.04 -7.26
C TYR A 60 0.61 13.61 -6.80
N VAL A 61 1.65 12.80 -7.00
CA VAL A 61 1.71 11.38 -6.62
C VAL A 61 2.79 11.21 -5.56
N LEU A 62 2.48 10.47 -4.49
CA LEU A 62 3.48 10.00 -3.55
C LEU A 62 3.93 8.58 -3.92
N THR A 63 5.22 8.33 -3.75
CA THR A 63 5.88 7.02 -3.91
C THR A 63 7.14 6.98 -3.04
N ALA A 64 7.92 5.90 -3.10
CA ALA A 64 9.19 5.77 -2.38
C ALA A 64 10.33 6.45 -3.15
N ALA A 65 11.33 6.97 -2.44
CA ALA A 65 12.48 7.65 -3.06
C ALA A 65 13.42 6.67 -3.79
N HIS A 66 13.53 5.43 -3.32
CA HIS A 66 14.30 4.41 -4.00
C HIS A 66 13.74 4.02 -5.38
N CYS A 67 12.49 4.41 -5.70
CA CYS A 67 11.86 4.22 -7.02
C CYS A 67 12.26 5.28 -8.06
N ALA A 68 13.15 6.22 -7.72
CA ALA A 68 13.57 7.27 -8.64
C ALA A 68 14.28 6.69 -9.87
N SER A 69 13.89 7.18 -11.04
CA SER A 69 14.52 6.86 -12.33
C SER A 69 14.61 8.11 -13.21
N LYS A 70 15.41 8.07 -14.28
CA LYS A 70 15.51 9.16 -15.25
C LYS A 70 14.23 9.31 -16.09
N GLU A 71 13.68 8.21 -16.57
CA GLU A 71 12.51 8.19 -17.47
C GLU A 71 11.25 7.71 -16.76
N MET A 72 10.71 8.58 -15.91
CA MET A 72 9.51 8.26 -15.12
C MET A 72 8.22 8.69 -15.83
N THR A 73 7.28 7.76 -15.90
CA THR A 73 5.88 8.04 -16.23
C THR A 73 4.98 7.42 -15.18
N VAL A 74 3.72 7.84 -15.13
CA VAL A 74 2.73 7.21 -14.26
C VAL A 74 1.49 6.82 -15.03
N VAL A 75 0.82 5.76 -14.59
CA VAL A 75 -0.51 5.34 -15.07
C VAL A 75 -1.51 5.51 -13.93
N VAL A 76 -2.59 6.26 -14.19
CA VAL A 76 -3.59 6.64 -13.18
C VAL A 76 -4.98 6.15 -13.60
N GLY A 77 -5.73 5.55 -12.68
CA GLY A 77 -7.13 5.18 -12.89
C GLY A 77 -7.36 3.88 -13.68
N ASP A 78 -6.31 3.09 -13.88
CA ASP A 78 -6.39 1.76 -14.50
C ASP A 78 -6.21 0.67 -13.43
N HIS A 79 -7.11 -0.29 -13.40
CA HIS A 79 -7.02 -1.47 -12.52
C HIS A 79 -6.04 -2.52 -13.07
N ASN A 80 -5.97 -2.63 -14.40
CA ASN A 80 -5.08 -3.53 -15.11
C ASN A 80 -4.07 -2.71 -15.93
N ILE A 81 -2.78 -2.93 -15.71
CA ILE A 81 -1.69 -2.14 -16.30
C ILE A 81 -0.98 -2.84 -17.46
N SER A 82 -1.57 -3.89 -18.03
CA SER A 82 -1.03 -4.54 -19.24
C SER A 82 -0.82 -3.50 -20.34
N PRO A 83 0.29 -3.56 -21.11
CA PRO A 83 0.56 -2.61 -22.19
C PRO A 83 -0.61 -2.51 -23.17
N ARG A 84 -1.22 -1.33 -23.28
CA ARG A 84 -2.29 -1.04 -24.25
C ARG A 84 -2.38 0.46 -24.58
N LYS A 85 -2.94 0.78 -25.74
CA LYS A 85 -2.99 2.16 -26.28
C LYS A 85 -3.78 3.15 -25.39
N ASN A 86 -4.77 2.69 -24.64
CA ASN A 86 -5.68 3.53 -23.86
C ASN A 86 -5.31 3.68 -22.38
N LEU A 87 -4.13 3.23 -21.93
CA LEU A 87 -3.68 3.51 -20.56
C LEU A 87 -3.53 5.02 -20.36
N LYS A 88 -4.12 5.54 -19.28
CA LYS A 88 -4.02 6.97 -18.95
C LYS A 88 -2.64 7.28 -18.37
N ARG A 89 -1.68 7.47 -19.27
CA ARG A 89 -0.29 7.77 -18.97
C ARG A 89 -0.04 9.28 -18.86
N PHE A 90 0.81 9.63 -17.90
CA PHE A 90 1.27 10.99 -17.65
C PHE A 90 2.79 10.98 -17.49
N ASP A 91 3.45 11.98 -18.03
CA ASP A 91 4.87 12.19 -17.82
C ASP A 91 5.10 12.79 -16.42
N VAL A 92 6.22 12.41 -15.80
CA VAL A 92 6.68 13.04 -14.57
C VAL A 92 7.56 14.24 -14.96
N VAL A 93 7.09 15.45 -14.68
CA VAL A 93 7.81 16.68 -15.01
C VAL A 93 8.76 17.14 -13.91
N ARG A 94 8.57 16.62 -12.68
CA ARG A 94 9.48 16.90 -11.57
C ARG A 94 9.42 15.80 -10.51
N GLN A 95 10.60 15.47 -9.98
CA GLN A 95 10.78 14.59 -8.83
C GLN A 95 11.28 15.43 -7.66
N PHE A 96 10.64 15.32 -6.50
CA PHE A 96 11.11 15.92 -5.26
C PHE A 96 11.50 14.81 -4.30
N ILE A 97 12.78 14.75 -3.96
CA ILE A 97 13.35 13.79 -3.01
C ILE A 97 13.95 14.58 -1.84
N PRO A 98 13.71 14.19 -0.57
CA PRO A 98 14.36 14.82 0.57
C PRO A 98 15.88 14.76 0.44
N LYS A 99 16.59 15.87 0.68
CA LYS A 99 18.07 15.89 0.67
C LYS A 99 18.70 14.92 1.69
N THR A 100 17.94 14.56 2.71
CA THR A 100 18.31 13.62 3.76
C THR A 100 18.20 12.16 3.32
N PHE A 101 17.51 11.86 2.22
CA PHE A 101 17.47 10.51 1.67
C PHE A 101 18.81 10.16 1.02
N LYS A 102 19.38 9.02 1.42
CA LYS A 102 20.63 8.46 0.86
C LYS A 102 20.40 7.05 0.32
N ASN A 103 19.68 6.24 1.09
CA ASN A 103 19.16 4.94 0.71
C ASN A 103 18.01 4.58 1.67
N PHE A 104 17.25 3.53 1.34
CA PHE A 104 16.07 3.12 2.12
C PHE A 104 16.40 2.70 3.57
N LYS A 105 17.64 2.25 3.86
CA LYS A 105 18.06 1.88 5.22
C LYS A 105 18.30 3.08 6.14
N MET A 106 18.39 4.28 5.59
CA MET A 106 18.60 5.53 6.35
C MET A 106 17.31 6.31 6.60
N GLY A 107 16.17 5.82 6.11
CA GLY A 107 14.87 6.46 6.29
C GLY A 107 14.62 7.60 5.31
N ASN A 108 13.49 8.31 5.50
CA ASN A 108 12.99 9.32 4.56
C ASN A 108 12.87 8.80 3.13
N ASP A 109 12.52 7.53 2.98
CA ASP A 109 12.29 6.89 1.69
C ASP A 109 10.91 7.29 1.14
N ILE A 110 10.84 8.54 0.67
CA ILE A 110 9.64 9.19 0.17
C ILE A 110 9.99 10.13 -1.00
N MET A 111 9.19 10.08 -2.04
CA MET A 111 9.30 10.98 -3.19
C MET A 111 7.93 11.52 -3.58
N LEU A 112 7.91 12.81 -3.91
CA LEU A 112 6.74 13.47 -4.47
C LEU A 112 6.99 13.68 -5.96
N LEU A 113 6.06 13.21 -6.79
CA LEU A 113 6.09 13.37 -8.24
C LEU A 113 5.07 14.43 -8.66
N LYS A 114 5.49 15.39 -9.49
CA LYS A 114 4.58 16.30 -10.21
C LYS A 114 4.35 15.75 -11.61
N ILE A 115 3.09 15.46 -11.95
CA ILE A 115 2.72 14.96 -13.28
C ILE A 115 2.42 16.10 -14.26
N SER A 116 2.60 15.85 -15.56
CA SER A 116 2.59 16.86 -16.62
C SER A 116 1.29 17.66 -16.73
N ARG A 117 0.17 17.05 -16.35
CA ARG A 117 -1.15 17.70 -16.29
C ARG A 117 -1.98 17.11 -15.16
N LYS A 118 -2.96 17.87 -14.67
CA LYS A 118 -3.90 17.40 -13.64
C LYS A 118 -4.69 16.19 -14.15
N ALA A 119 -4.76 15.13 -13.34
CA ALA A 119 -5.67 14.03 -13.53
C ALA A 119 -7.11 14.49 -13.30
N VAL A 120 -8.00 14.14 -14.22
CA VAL A 120 -9.44 14.42 -14.08
C VAL A 120 -10.01 13.49 -13.01
N LEU A 121 -10.44 14.06 -11.89
CA LEU A 121 -11.07 13.30 -10.80
C LEU A 121 -12.48 12.85 -11.20
N GLY A 122 -12.93 11.73 -10.63
CA GLY A 122 -14.21 11.11 -10.91
C GLY A 122 -14.08 9.75 -11.59
N GLY A 123 -15.16 8.98 -11.59
CA GLY A 123 -15.25 7.68 -12.26
C GLY A 123 -14.26 6.62 -11.75
N LYS A 124 -13.02 6.64 -12.24
CA LYS A 124 -11.94 5.69 -11.88
C LYS A 124 -10.76 6.35 -11.15
N VAL A 125 -10.80 7.66 -10.96
CA VAL A 125 -9.69 8.44 -10.38
C VAL A 125 -10.18 9.20 -9.16
N LYS A 126 -9.54 8.98 -8.01
CA LYS A 126 -9.73 9.74 -6.78
C LYS A 126 -8.39 10.02 -6.13
N THR A 127 -8.40 10.88 -5.11
CA THR A 127 -7.24 11.11 -4.25
C THR A 127 -7.43 10.38 -2.93
N VAL A 128 -6.33 10.10 -2.24
CA VAL A 128 -6.35 9.61 -0.86
C VAL A 128 -5.84 10.68 0.09
N LYS A 129 -6.42 10.75 1.30
CA LYS A 129 -5.97 11.66 2.34
C LYS A 129 -4.61 11.19 2.88
N ILE A 130 -3.75 12.14 3.22
CA ILE A 130 -2.51 11.89 3.96
C ILE A 130 -2.62 12.45 5.38
N PRO A 131 -1.88 11.90 6.35
CA PRO A 131 -1.93 12.38 7.72
C PRO A 131 -1.41 13.82 7.86
N HIS A 132 -1.93 14.53 8.85
CA HIS A 132 -1.28 15.72 9.36
C HIS A 132 -0.01 15.34 10.13
N GLN A 133 0.80 16.34 10.45
CA GLN A 133 2.05 16.08 11.13
C GLN A 133 1.82 15.49 12.53
N HIS A 134 2.64 14.50 12.91
CA HIS A 134 2.58 13.80 14.20
C HIS A 134 1.33 12.93 14.41
N TYR A 135 0.50 12.73 13.37
CA TYR A 135 -0.52 11.69 13.39
C TYR A 135 0.11 10.32 13.70
N SER A 136 -0.52 9.57 14.59
CA SER A 136 -0.04 8.24 15.01
C SER A 136 -1.12 7.20 14.76
N VAL A 137 -0.72 6.07 14.18
CA VAL A 137 -1.57 4.89 14.02
C VAL A 137 -1.31 3.97 15.19
N LYS A 138 -2.37 3.51 15.86
CA LYS A 138 -2.25 2.57 16.98
C LYS A 138 -1.66 1.23 16.49
N ASN A 139 -0.99 0.53 17.38
CA ASN A 139 -0.64 -0.87 17.15
C ASN A 139 -1.89 -1.71 16.93
N ASN A 140 -1.75 -2.83 16.24
CA ASN A 140 -2.85 -3.75 15.94
C ASN A 140 -4.00 -3.12 15.13
N THR A 141 -3.74 -2.02 14.42
CA THR A 141 -4.72 -1.39 13.52
C THR A 141 -4.76 -2.17 12.21
N GLN A 142 -5.95 -2.52 11.75
CA GLN A 142 -6.16 -3.10 10.43
C GLN A 142 -6.00 -2.03 9.35
N CYS A 143 -5.18 -2.33 8.35
CA CYS A 143 -4.86 -1.46 7.24
C CYS A 143 -4.93 -2.24 5.93
N LEU A 144 -5.03 -1.51 4.83
CA LEU A 144 -5.03 -2.05 3.48
C LEU A 144 -3.72 -1.66 2.79
N VAL A 145 -3.07 -2.63 2.17
CA VAL A 145 -1.99 -2.39 1.20
C VAL A 145 -2.44 -2.89 -0.16
N ALA A 146 -2.01 -2.21 -1.23
CA ALA A 146 -2.38 -2.56 -2.58
C ALA A 146 -1.26 -2.25 -3.56
N GLY A 147 -1.18 -3.02 -4.65
CA GLY A 147 -0.15 -2.86 -5.66
C GLY A 147 -0.25 -3.88 -6.79
N TRP A 148 0.71 -3.78 -7.70
CA TRP A 148 0.89 -4.70 -8.83
C TRP A 148 2.18 -5.52 -8.66
N GLY A 149 2.65 -5.67 -7.41
CA GLY A 149 3.82 -6.46 -7.09
C GLY A 149 3.62 -7.96 -7.30
N SER A 150 4.75 -8.67 -7.39
CA SER A 150 4.81 -10.11 -7.60
C SER A 150 4.04 -10.88 -6.52
N THR A 151 3.46 -12.01 -6.90
CA THR A 151 2.73 -12.89 -5.98
C THR A 151 3.44 -14.21 -5.78
N LYS A 152 2.99 -15.07 -4.84
CA LYS A 152 3.64 -16.37 -4.56
C LYS A 152 3.69 -17.28 -5.78
N GLN A 153 2.76 -17.11 -6.71
CA GLN A 153 2.50 -18.02 -7.81
C GLN A 153 2.83 -17.43 -9.20
N ARG A 154 3.24 -16.15 -9.31
CA ARG A 154 3.48 -15.49 -10.61
C ARG A 154 4.67 -14.52 -10.61
N GLU A 155 5.40 -14.55 -11.73
CA GLU A 155 6.16 -13.39 -12.21
C GLU A 155 5.17 -12.27 -12.63
N LYS A 156 5.46 -11.02 -12.25
CA LYS A 156 4.77 -9.75 -12.61
C LYS A 156 3.27 -9.86 -12.94
N VAL A 157 2.42 -9.38 -12.03
CA VAL A 157 0.97 -9.27 -12.27
C VAL A 157 0.59 -7.95 -12.93
N ASN A 158 -0.44 -7.98 -13.79
CA ASN A 158 -0.98 -6.77 -14.42
C ASN A 158 -2.24 -6.23 -13.72
N ASP A 159 -2.96 -7.08 -12.98
CA ASP A 159 -4.13 -6.66 -12.22
C ASP A 159 -3.72 -6.12 -10.86
N LEU A 160 -4.48 -5.15 -10.35
CA LEU A 160 -4.25 -4.60 -9.02
C LEU A 160 -4.75 -5.60 -7.97
N PHE A 161 -3.89 -5.90 -7.00
CA PHE A 161 -4.21 -6.71 -5.85
C PHE A 161 -4.19 -5.87 -4.58
N ALA A 162 -4.89 -6.35 -3.56
CA ALA A 162 -4.97 -5.69 -2.26
C ALA A 162 -5.00 -6.72 -1.13
N LEU A 163 -4.46 -6.34 0.02
CA LEU A 163 -4.33 -7.19 1.19
C LEU A 163 -4.60 -6.39 2.47
N ASN A 164 -5.35 -7.00 3.37
CA ASN A 164 -5.47 -6.52 4.75
C ASN A 164 -4.24 -6.96 5.55
N VAL A 165 -3.57 -5.98 6.16
CA VAL A 165 -2.44 -6.17 7.05
C VAL A 165 -2.72 -5.49 8.39
N THR A 166 -1.95 -5.85 9.41
CA THR A 166 -2.10 -5.27 10.75
C THR A 166 -0.82 -4.54 11.11
N THR A 167 -0.91 -3.35 11.71
CA THR A 167 0.26 -2.65 12.25
C THR A 167 0.87 -3.42 13.42
N VAL A 168 2.20 -3.43 13.49
CA VAL A 168 2.99 -4.12 14.49
C VAL A 168 3.67 -3.07 15.38
N ASP A 169 3.75 -3.36 16.68
CA ASP A 169 4.50 -2.52 17.60
C ASP A 169 5.95 -2.36 17.16
N ILE A 170 6.49 -1.14 17.29
CA ILE A 170 7.82 -0.81 16.80
C ILE A 170 8.94 -1.55 17.56
N HIS A 171 8.74 -1.88 18.83
CA HIS A 171 9.67 -2.69 19.62
C HIS A 171 9.69 -4.12 19.08
N ASP A 172 8.53 -4.75 18.94
CA ASP A 172 8.41 -6.11 18.39
C ASP A 172 8.98 -6.20 16.97
N CYS A 173 8.74 -5.15 16.17
CA CYS A 173 9.29 -5.05 14.82
C CYS A 173 10.82 -5.03 14.82
N LYS A 174 11.43 -4.20 15.67
CA LYS A 174 12.90 -4.13 15.81
C LYS A 174 13.48 -5.47 16.27
N GLU A 175 12.85 -6.12 17.24
CA GLU A 175 13.30 -7.42 17.74
C GLU A 175 13.18 -8.51 16.68
N ALA A 176 12.11 -8.53 15.88
CA ALA A 176 11.96 -9.46 14.77
C ALA A 176 13.06 -9.24 13.72
N TRP A 177 13.32 -7.98 13.33
CA TRP A 177 14.38 -7.65 12.37
C TRP A 177 15.79 -7.92 12.90
N LYS A 178 16.04 -7.75 14.20
CA LYS A 178 17.34 -8.07 14.83
C LYS A 178 17.61 -9.59 14.84
N LYS A 179 16.58 -10.40 15.03
CA LYS A 179 16.67 -11.88 14.97
C LYS A 179 16.87 -12.37 13.55
N TYR A 180 16.36 -11.64 12.56
CA TYR A 180 16.55 -11.94 11.16
C TYR A 180 18.01 -11.66 10.76
N LYS A 181 18.80 -12.72 10.61
CA LYS A 181 20.27 -12.71 10.38
C LYS A 181 20.71 -12.20 8.99
N GLU A 182 20.12 -11.10 8.51
CA GLU A 182 20.59 -10.37 7.33
C GLU A 182 21.16 -8.99 7.72
N ASN A 183 21.87 -8.35 6.77
CA ASN A 183 22.63 -7.09 6.90
C ASN A 183 21.78 -5.82 7.21
N ILE A 184 20.81 -5.91 8.11
CA ILE A 184 20.05 -4.79 8.70
C ILE A 184 20.09 -4.96 10.22
N THR A 185 21.13 -4.40 10.85
CA THR A 185 21.31 -4.42 12.31
C THR A 185 20.48 -3.36 13.02
N GLN A 186 20.05 -2.32 12.30
CA GLN A 186 19.24 -1.23 12.82
C GLN A 186 18.20 -0.78 11.79
N LEU A 187 16.94 -0.66 12.22
CA LEU A 187 15.88 -0.11 11.39
C LEU A 187 15.97 1.42 11.29
N PRO A 188 15.64 2.02 10.14
CA PRO A 188 15.62 3.46 9.99
C PRO A 188 14.60 4.13 10.92
N PRO A 189 14.79 5.42 11.25
CA PRO A 189 13.79 6.19 11.97
C PRO A 189 12.56 6.46 11.08
N ASN A 190 11.46 6.93 11.70
CA ASN A 190 10.25 7.38 11.00
C ASN A 190 9.62 6.30 10.12
N ILE A 191 9.48 5.10 10.68
CA ILE A 191 8.87 3.96 10.00
C ILE A 191 7.60 3.48 10.71
N ILE A 192 6.78 2.77 9.95
CA ILE A 192 5.67 1.94 10.42
C ILE A 192 5.97 0.50 10.01
N CYS A 193 5.66 -0.44 10.91
CA CYS A 193 5.73 -1.87 10.61
C CYS A 193 4.31 -2.43 10.47
N ALA A 194 4.05 -3.20 9.41
CA ALA A 194 2.75 -3.84 9.22
C ALA A 194 2.84 -5.07 8.31
N GLY A 195 1.98 -6.06 8.55
CA GLY A 195 1.94 -7.29 7.76
C GLY A 195 3.24 -8.09 7.82
N GLY A 196 3.29 -9.26 7.20
CA GLY A 196 4.46 -10.13 7.14
C GLY A 196 4.90 -10.77 8.46
N TYR A 197 4.39 -10.30 9.61
CA TYR A 197 4.74 -10.77 10.95
C TYR A 197 3.60 -11.58 11.56
N LYS A 198 3.87 -12.85 11.91
CA LYS A 198 2.87 -13.85 12.38
C LYS A 198 1.71 -14.06 11.39
N GLN A 199 1.89 -13.59 10.16
CA GLN A 199 0.92 -13.64 9.08
C GLN A 199 1.67 -14.07 7.83
N ASN A 200 1.21 -15.14 7.16
CA ASN A 200 1.83 -15.66 5.93
C ASN A 200 1.53 -14.80 4.69
N ARG A 201 1.45 -13.47 4.89
CA ARG A 201 0.98 -12.49 3.92
C ARG A 201 1.67 -11.13 4.09
N GLY A 202 1.94 -10.46 2.97
CA GLY A 202 2.65 -9.18 2.97
C GLY A 202 3.01 -8.71 1.56
N VAL A 203 3.65 -7.55 1.48
CA VAL A 203 4.03 -6.90 0.21
C VAL A 203 5.16 -7.65 -0.50
N CYS A 204 5.35 -7.46 -1.79
CA CYS A 204 6.46 -8.05 -2.52
C CYS A 204 7.06 -7.11 -3.57
N SER A 205 8.03 -7.60 -4.35
CA SER A 205 8.68 -6.83 -5.42
C SER A 205 7.66 -6.19 -6.34
N GLY A 206 7.72 -4.87 -6.52
CA GLY A 206 6.77 -4.09 -7.32
C GLY A 206 5.66 -3.39 -6.52
N ASP A 207 5.45 -3.76 -5.24
CA ASP A 207 4.56 -3.01 -4.35
C ASP A 207 5.24 -1.76 -3.75
N SER A 208 6.57 -1.68 -3.81
CA SER A 208 7.38 -0.53 -3.37
C SER A 208 6.78 0.79 -3.81
N GLY A 209 6.71 1.78 -2.92
CA GLY A 209 6.09 3.07 -3.19
C GLY A 209 4.57 3.09 -3.09
N GLY A 210 3.89 1.93 -3.03
CA GLY A 210 2.45 1.84 -2.79
C GLY A 210 2.03 2.34 -1.40
N PRO A 211 0.74 2.63 -1.18
CA PRO A 211 0.25 3.13 0.10
C PRO A 211 -0.06 2.01 1.10
N LEU A 212 0.23 2.28 2.37
CA LEU A 212 -0.43 1.65 3.51
C LEU A 212 -1.59 2.55 3.96
N VAL A 213 -2.83 2.08 3.84
CA VAL A 213 -4.03 2.85 4.15
C VAL A 213 -4.70 2.31 5.41
N CYS A 214 -4.78 3.12 6.45
CA CYS A 214 -5.49 2.81 7.69
C CYS A 214 -6.58 3.86 7.91
N ASN A 215 -7.80 3.45 8.24
CA ASN A 215 -8.94 4.36 8.45
C ASN A 215 -9.12 5.37 7.29
N SER A 216 -9.00 4.89 6.04
CA SER A 216 -9.10 5.70 4.81
C SER A 216 -8.05 6.81 4.65
N VAL A 217 -6.95 6.77 5.42
CA VAL A 217 -5.80 7.67 5.30
C VAL A 217 -4.58 6.86 4.87
N ALA A 218 -3.85 7.33 3.85
CA ALA A 218 -2.55 6.77 3.49
C ALA A 218 -1.52 7.22 4.54
N VAL A 219 -1.17 6.33 5.47
CA VAL A 219 -0.32 6.62 6.63
C VAL A 219 1.14 6.24 6.38
N GLY A 220 1.39 5.31 5.47
CA GLY A 220 2.73 4.82 5.14
C GLY A 220 2.94 4.60 3.66
N ILE A 221 4.20 4.52 3.25
CA ILE A 221 4.65 4.19 1.89
C ILE A 221 5.47 2.90 1.96
N VAL A 222 5.14 1.89 1.17
CA VAL A 222 5.91 0.64 1.10
C VAL A 222 7.38 0.96 0.79
N SER A 223 8.30 0.61 1.69
CA SER A 223 9.73 0.91 1.53
C SER A 223 10.52 -0.37 1.26
N PHE A 224 10.55 -1.32 2.20
CA PHE A 224 11.24 -2.59 2.00
C PHE A 224 10.64 -3.72 2.82
N ASN A 225 11.01 -4.94 2.46
CA ASN A 225 10.63 -6.17 3.12
C ASN A 225 11.83 -7.13 3.19
N ILE A 226 11.57 -8.31 3.71
CA ILE A 226 12.49 -9.43 3.68
C ILE A 226 12.71 -9.95 2.25
N LYS A 227 13.95 -10.32 1.92
CA LYS A 227 14.28 -10.85 0.59
C LYS A 227 13.45 -12.09 0.25
N GLY A 228 13.01 -12.17 -1.00
CA GLY A 228 12.20 -13.28 -1.50
C GLY A 228 10.77 -13.33 -0.96
N CYS A 229 10.31 -12.28 -0.25
CA CYS A 229 8.93 -12.18 0.25
C CYS A 229 8.52 -13.38 1.13
N LYS A 230 9.49 -13.90 1.90
CA LYS A 230 9.33 -15.04 2.81
C LYS A 230 8.74 -14.59 4.13
N TYR A 231 7.45 -14.83 4.30
CA TYR A 231 6.68 -14.60 5.53
C TYR A 231 6.52 -15.90 6.30
N PRO A 232 6.37 -15.88 7.65
CA PRO A 232 5.77 -14.81 8.47
C PRO A 232 6.70 -14.17 9.52
N ASP A 233 8.02 -14.29 9.40
CA ASP A 233 8.88 -14.03 10.56
C ASP A 233 9.22 -12.54 10.76
N VAL A 234 9.08 -11.72 9.72
CA VAL A 234 9.60 -10.35 9.71
C VAL A 234 8.56 -9.37 9.14
N PRO A 235 8.23 -8.28 9.87
CA PRO A 235 7.27 -7.30 9.39
C PRO A 235 7.75 -6.53 8.15
N ASN A 236 6.81 -6.08 7.31
CA ASN A 236 7.13 -5.13 6.23
C ASN A 236 7.36 -3.72 6.78
N ILE A 237 8.28 -2.98 6.16
CA ILE A 237 8.66 -1.63 6.56
C ILE A 237 8.07 -0.60 5.61
N TYR A 238 7.45 0.42 6.19
CA TYR A 238 6.85 1.53 5.51
C TYR A 238 7.43 2.85 6.02
N THR A 239 7.65 3.83 5.14
CA THR A 239 7.99 5.20 5.55
C THR A 239 6.76 5.87 6.16
N ASP A 240 6.86 6.42 7.37
CA ASP A 240 5.79 7.17 8.05
C ASP A 240 5.58 8.54 7.37
N ILE A 241 4.40 8.73 6.76
CA ILE A 241 4.06 9.95 6.03
C ILE A 241 3.89 11.14 6.98
N SER A 242 3.43 10.92 8.22
CA SER A 242 3.19 11.99 9.19
C SER A 242 4.47 12.76 9.52
N LYS A 243 5.63 12.08 9.50
CA LYS A 243 6.95 12.67 9.77
C LYS A 243 7.43 13.56 8.61
N ASN A 244 6.86 13.39 7.42
CA ASN A 244 7.20 14.12 6.20
C ASN A 244 6.11 15.11 5.75
N ALA A 245 5.00 15.24 6.50
CA ALA A 245 3.85 16.07 6.12
C ALA A 245 4.21 17.54 5.80
N ARG A 246 5.10 18.17 6.60
CA ARG A 246 5.59 19.53 6.34
C ARG A 246 6.37 19.61 5.02
N TRP A 247 7.25 18.64 4.78
CA TRP A 247 8.06 18.58 3.57
C TRP A 247 7.18 18.41 2.32
N ILE A 248 6.18 17.53 2.36
CA ILE A 248 5.20 17.34 1.27
C ILE A 248 4.51 18.67 0.94
N LYS A 249 3.97 19.35 1.96
CA LYS A 249 3.30 20.65 1.80
C LYS A 249 4.22 21.71 1.21
N ALA A 250 5.49 21.75 1.64
CA ALA A 250 6.48 22.68 1.11
C ALA A 250 6.83 22.39 -0.36
N MET A 251 7.00 21.12 -0.74
CA MET A 251 7.31 20.76 -2.12
C MET A 251 6.14 21.03 -3.07
N MET A 252 4.90 20.82 -2.63
CA MET A 252 3.71 21.18 -3.42
C MET A 252 3.58 22.67 -3.72
N LYS A 253 4.21 23.55 -2.93
CA LYS A 253 4.24 25.00 -3.16
C LYS A 253 5.37 25.45 -4.09
N LYS A 254 6.37 24.60 -4.33
CA LYS A 254 7.48 24.90 -5.25
C LYS A 254 7.02 24.61 -6.67
N ASN A 255 6.62 25.65 -7.40
CA ASN A 255 6.11 25.54 -8.77
C ASN A 255 7.16 25.12 -9.78
#